data_AF-A0AAW0C9J2-F1
#
_entry.id   AF-A0AAW0C9J2-F1
#
_cell.length_a   1.000
_cell.length_b   1.000
_cell.length_c   1.000
_cell.angle_alpha   90.00
_cell.angle_beta   90.00
_cell.angle_gamma   90.00
#
_symmetry.space_group_name_H-M   'P 1'
#
loop_
_entity.id
_entity.type
_entity.pdbx_description
1 polymer ?
#
loop_
_entity_poly.entity_id
_entity_poly.type
_entity_poly.pdbx_seq_one_letter_code
_entity_poly.pdbx_strand_id
1 'polypeptide(L)'
;YIDKTNNAALTKQVCMVCARLLFATSMEEVALEELPNKLHLIPYHAHPAHKLHDGYLIHDEVADDATTYACTDCLKHLRLNQRPPLALSNSMWIGPVPMQLEILELAERLLVALYFPSVYVVKLFPKSRRGSKNDNDEFYSGMRGNVSTYRLDQAAIANLVSGKALP
;
A
#
# COMPACT_ATOMS: atom_id res chain seq x y z
N TYR A 1 22.55 4.40 -13.68
CA TYR A 1 21.86 5.18 -12.62
C TYR A 1 20.44 5.52 -13.04
N ILE A 2 20.23 6.03 -14.27
CA ILE A 2 18.91 6.34 -14.83
C ILE A 2 17.95 5.14 -14.92
N ASP A 3 18.46 3.92 -15.14
CA ASP A 3 17.61 2.72 -15.26
C ASP A 3 16.93 2.31 -13.94
N LYS A 4 17.49 2.73 -12.79
CA LYS A 4 16.92 2.46 -11.46
C LYS A 4 15.74 3.36 -11.11
N THR A 5 15.53 4.45 -11.86
CA THR A 5 14.46 5.43 -11.63
C THR A 5 13.39 5.41 -12.73
N ASN A 6 13.45 4.46 -13.66
CA ASN A 6 12.40 4.25 -14.65
C ASN A 6 11.09 3.81 -13.94
N ASN A 7 9.93 4.20 -14.47
CA ASN A 7 8.60 3.76 -14.01
C ASN A 7 8.53 2.24 -13.81
N ALA A 8 9.14 1.44 -14.70
CA ALA A 8 9.20 -0.01 -14.56
C ALA A 8 9.97 -0.49 -13.31
N ALA A 9 11.04 0.21 -12.93
CA ALA A 9 11.82 -0.09 -11.73
C ALA A 9 11.11 0.36 -10.44
N LEU A 10 10.20 1.35 -10.55
CA LEU A 10 9.38 1.85 -9.46
C LEU A 10 8.03 1.11 -9.33
N THR A 11 7.74 0.17 -10.22
CA THR A 11 6.55 -0.67 -10.13
C THR A 11 6.54 -1.41 -8.80
N LYS A 12 5.40 -1.33 -8.11
CA LYS A 12 5.16 -2.01 -6.85
C LYS A 12 4.02 -2.99 -7.00
N GLN A 13 4.09 -4.08 -6.24
CA GLN A 13 3.07 -5.10 -6.16
C GLN A 13 2.80 -5.42 -4.69
N VAL A 14 1.58 -5.89 -4.41
CA VAL A 14 1.18 -6.31 -3.07
C VAL A 14 1.49 -7.80 -2.89
N CYS A 15 2.11 -8.16 -1.78
CA CYS A 15 2.38 -9.56 -1.45
C CYS A 15 1.12 -10.24 -0.92
N MET A 16 0.71 -11.36 -1.53
CA MET A 16 -0.47 -12.12 -1.11
C MET A 16 -0.37 -12.66 0.34
N VAL A 17 0.85 -12.90 0.82
CA VAL A 17 1.08 -13.54 2.14
C VAL A 17 1.12 -12.53 3.28
N CYS A 18 1.76 -11.38 3.08
CA CYS A 18 1.98 -10.37 4.13
C CYS A 18 1.29 -9.04 3.87
N ALA A 19 0.53 -8.90 2.77
CA ALA A 19 -0.17 -7.69 2.33
C ALA A 19 0.71 -6.43 2.24
N ARG A 20 2.04 -6.57 2.17
CA ARG A 20 2.96 -5.43 2.02
C ARG A 20 3.06 -5.02 0.56
N LEU A 21 2.99 -3.71 0.31
CA LEU A 21 3.33 -3.10 -0.98
C LEU A 21 4.85 -2.97 -1.12
N LEU A 22 5.44 -3.77 -2.00
CA LEU A 22 6.88 -3.88 -2.21
C LEU A 22 7.25 -3.66 -3.67
N PHE A 23 8.53 -3.40 -3.96
CA PHE A 23 8.99 -3.27 -5.35
C PHE A 23 8.87 -4.60 -6.08
N ALA A 24 8.44 -4.57 -7.34
CA ALA A 24 8.29 -5.76 -8.18
C ALA A 24 9.58 -6.60 -8.29
N THR A 25 10.76 -5.98 -8.17
CA THR A 25 12.06 -6.65 -8.13
C THR A 25 12.28 -7.57 -6.93
N SER A 26 11.50 -7.38 -5.86
CA SER A 26 11.50 -8.20 -4.63
C SER A 26 10.34 -9.17 -4.55
N MET A 27 9.65 -9.40 -5.67
CA MET A 27 8.44 -10.20 -5.77
C MET A 27 8.65 -11.30 -6.81
N GLU A 28 8.13 -12.49 -6.53
CA GLU A 28 8.05 -13.60 -7.48
C GLU A 28 6.56 -13.84 -7.78
N GLU A 29 6.24 -14.05 -9.05
CA GLU A 29 4.92 -14.51 -9.48
C GLU A 29 4.79 -15.99 -9.13
N VAL A 30 3.77 -16.34 -8.35
CA VAL A 30 3.59 -17.69 -7.83
C VAL A 30 2.11 -17.94 -7.71
N ALA A 31 1.59 -18.99 -8.35
CA ALA A 31 0.20 -19.39 -8.17
C ALA A 31 -0.04 -19.92 -6.74
N LEU A 32 -1.26 -19.76 -6.22
CA LEU A 32 -1.60 -20.21 -4.86
C LEU A 32 -1.39 -21.71 -4.67
N GLU A 33 -1.60 -22.49 -5.73
CA GLU A 33 -1.42 -23.93 -5.76
C GLU A 33 0.05 -24.32 -5.59
N GLU A 34 0.95 -23.56 -6.20
CA GLU A 34 2.41 -23.78 -6.25
C GLU A 34 3.16 -23.26 -5.03
N LEU A 35 2.43 -22.60 -4.12
CA LEU A 35 3.03 -21.96 -2.95
C LEU A 35 3.65 -23.01 -1.99
N PRO A 36 4.95 -22.92 -1.68
CA PRO A 36 5.62 -23.90 -0.83
C PRO A 36 5.06 -23.87 0.60
N ASN A 37 4.88 -25.05 1.21
CA ASN A 37 4.46 -25.21 2.61
C ASN A 37 3.28 -24.30 3.03
N LYS A 38 2.29 -24.12 2.14
CA LYS A 38 1.12 -23.25 2.33
C LYS A 38 0.27 -23.56 3.58
N LEU A 39 0.43 -24.73 4.18
CA LEU A 39 -0.18 -25.07 5.48
C LEU A 39 0.16 -24.06 6.60
N HIS A 40 1.31 -23.38 6.52
CA HIS A 40 1.65 -22.29 7.44
C HIS A 40 0.78 -21.05 7.29
N LEU A 41 0.01 -20.93 6.20
CA LEU A 41 -0.94 -19.85 5.96
C LEU A 41 -2.33 -20.12 6.55
N ILE A 42 -2.53 -21.29 7.16
CA ILE A 42 -3.74 -21.55 7.94
C ILE A 42 -3.63 -20.72 9.24
N PRO A 43 -4.61 -19.85 9.54
CA PRO A 43 -4.58 -19.04 10.74
C PRO A 43 -4.73 -19.93 11.99
N TYR A 44 -3.95 -19.64 13.03
CA TYR A 44 -4.04 -20.41 14.28
C TYR A 44 -5.35 -20.14 15.03
N HIS A 45 -5.82 -18.90 14.99
CA HIS A 45 -7.13 -18.50 15.50
C HIS A 45 -8.02 -18.08 14.34
N ALA A 46 -9.06 -18.88 14.08
CA ALA A 46 -10.07 -18.50 13.11
C ALA A 46 -10.86 -17.29 13.64
N HIS A 47 -11.05 -16.28 12.79
CA HIS A 47 -11.90 -15.14 13.05
C HIS A 47 -13.09 -15.18 12.08
N PRO A 48 -14.32 -14.87 12.51
CA PRO A 48 -15.51 -14.96 11.64
C PRO A 48 -15.43 -14.07 10.40
N ALA A 49 -14.66 -12.98 10.46
CA ALA A 49 -14.44 -12.09 9.32
C ALA A 49 -13.23 -12.47 8.44
N HIS A 50 -12.53 -13.58 8.72
CA HIS A 50 -11.52 -14.09 7.78
C HIS A 50 -12.19 -14.60 6.51
N LYS A 51 -11.71 -14.14 5.35
CA LYS A 51 -11.99 -14.78 4.08
C LYS A 51 -10.82 -15.71 3.78
N LEU A 52 -11.10 -17.01 3.75
CA LEU A 52 -10.10 -18.03 3.45
C LEU A 52 -10.26 -18.47 2.00
N HIS A 53 -9.17 -18.49 1.27
CA HIS A 53 -9.09 -19.03 -0.09
C HIS A 53 -8.46 -20.41 0.00
N ASP A 54 -9.21 -21.45 -0.35
CA ASP A 54 -8.83 -22.87 -0.18
C ASP A 54 -8.34 -23.23 1.24
N GLY A 55 -8.90 -22.54 2.26
CA GLY A 55 -8.53 -22.72 3.67
C GLY A 55 -7.31 -21.92 4.13
N TYR A 56 -6.69 -21.14 3.25
CA TYR A 56 -5.53 -20.30 3.55
C TYR A 56 -5.93 -18.83 3.73
N LEU A 57 -5.29 -18.15 4.68
CA LEU A 57 -5.47 -16.71 4.87
C LEU A 57 -4.45 -15.95 4.01
N ILE A 58 -4.94 -15.38 2.92
CA ILE A 58 -4.20 -14.55 1.96
C ILE A 58 -4.88 -13.19 1.81
N HIS A 59 -4.23 -12.26 1.11
CA HIS A 59 -4.78 -10.93 0.89
C HIS A 59 -5.90 -10.92 -0.16
N ASP A 60 -7.09 -10.46 0.22
CA ASP A 60 -8.32 -10.45 -0.60
C ASP A 60 -8.15 -9.84 -2.00
N GLU A 61 -7.46 -8.71 -2.16
CA GLU A 61 -7.30 -8.02 -3.46
C GLU A 61 -6.56 -8.88 -4.50
N VAL A 62 -5.84 -9.91 -4.04
CA VAL A 62 -5.01 -10.78 -4.89
C VAL A 62 -5.79 -12.02 -5.33
N ALA A 63 -6.99 -12.26 -4.80
CA ALA A 63 -7.77 -13.46 -5.12
C ALA A 63 -8.59 -13.34 -6.43
N ASP A 64 -8.89 -12.13 -6.88
CA ASP A 64 -9.75 -11.88 -8.06
C ASP A 64 -8.96 -11.78 -9.37
N ASP A 65 -7.66 -11.47 -9.31
CA ASP A 65 -6.78 -11.35 -10.49
C ASP A 65 -5.83 -12.55 -10.62
N ALA A 66 -5.80 -13.14 -11.82
CA ALA A 66 -5.09 -14.39 -12.13
C ALA A 66 -3.55 -14.37 -11.94
N THR A 67 -2.97 -13.23 -11.55
CA THR A 67 -1.53 -13.10 -11.28
C THR A 67 -1.29 -12.70 -9.84
N THR A 68 -0.83 -13.68 -9.05
CA THR A 68 -0.57 -13.51 -7.62
C THR A 68 0.93 -13.41 -7.36
N TYR A 69 1.32 -12.50 -6.47
CA TYR A 69 2.73 -12.24 -6.16
C TYR A 69 3.03 -12.52 -4.69
N ALA A 70 4.18 -13.14 -4.43
CA ALA A 70 4.72 -13.28 -3.09
C ALA A 70 6.11 -12.64 -3.01
N CYS A 71 6.40 -11.97 -1.90
CA CYS A 71 7.72 -11.39 -1.70
C CYS A 71 8.76 -12.47 -1.40
N THR A 72 10.00 -12.21 -1.80
CA THR A 72 11.14 -13.12 -1.60
C THR A 72 11.34 -13.50 -0.13
N ASP A 73 11.06 -12.58 0.80
CA ASP A 73 11.11 -12.86 2.24
C ASP A 73 10.08 -13.92 2.66
N CYS A 74 8.82 -13.79 2.21
CA CYS A 74 7.78 -14.77 2.53
C CYS A 74 8.10 -16.13 1.92
N LEU A 75 8.51 -16.15 0.64
CA LEU A 75 8.89 -17.39 -0.04
C LEU A 75 10.10 -18.06 0.60
N LYS A 76 11.09 -17.29 1.06
CA LYS A 76 12.26 -17.84 1.77
C LYS A 76 11.83 -18.60 3.03
N HIS A 77 10.96 -18.02 3.86
CA HIS A 77 10.49 -18.69 5.08
C HIS A 77 9.64 -19.91 4.75
N LEU A 78 8.74 -19.78 3.76
CA LEU A 78 7.91 -20.89 3.32
C LEU A 78 8.74 -22.04 2.77
N ARG A 79 9.77 -21.79 1.95
CA ARG A 79 10.72 -22.81 1.46
C ARG A 79 11.47 -23.51 2.60
N LEU A 80 11.74 -22.80 3.70
CA LEU A 80 12.34 -23.35 4.93
C LEU A 80 11.32 -24.06 5.85
N ASN A 81 10.08 -24.26 5.40
CA ASN A 81 8.98 -24.82 6.17
C ASN A 81 8.71 -24.04 7.47
N GLN A 82 8.81 -22.72 7.40
CA GLN A 82 8.55 -21.79 8.49
C GLN A 82 7.44 -20.82 8.11
N ARG A 83 6.62 -20.42 9.09
CA ARG A 83 5.64 -19.36 8.91
C ARG A 83 6.37 -18.02 8.75
N PRO A 84 6.10 -17.24 7.69
CA PRO A 84 6.69 -15.91 7.57
C PRO A 84 6.26 -15.03 8.75
N PRO A 85 7.19 -14.26 9.34
CA PRO A 85 6.90 -13.49 10.56
C PRO A 85 5.82 -12.42 10.34
N LEU A 86 5.74 -11.89 9.13
CA LEU A 86 4.77 -10.86 8.74
C LEU A 86 3.56 -11.42 7.98
N ALA A 87 3.36 -12.75 7.97
CA ALA A 87 2.22 -13.34 7.29
C ALA A 87 0.90 -12.92 7.94
N LEU A 88 -0.15 -12.73 7.14
CA LEU A 88 -1.51 -12.48 7.62
C LEU A 88 -1.97 -13.57 8.60
N SER A 89 -1.61 -14.83 8.32
CA SER A 89 -1.87 -15.98 9.19
C SER A 89 -1.14 -15.93 10.54
N ASN A 90 -0.12 -15.07 10.69
CA ASN A 90 0.68 -14.89 11.90
C ASN A 90 0.18 -13.71 12.75
N SER A 91 -1.13 -13.60 12.95
CA SER A 91 -1.77 -12.52 13.73
C SER A 91 -1.50 -11.10 13.21
N MET A 92 -1.12 -10.97 11.93
CA MET A 92 -0.93 -9.67 11.27
C MET A 92 -2.16 -9.21 10.49
N TRP A 93 -3.18 -10.05 10.36
CA TRP A 93 -4.45 -9.66 9.75
C TRP A 93 -5.25 -8.76 10.69
N ILE A 94 -5.54 -7.55 10.21
CA ILE A 94 -6.23 -6.50 10.98
C ILE A 94 -7.71 -6.32 10.58
N GLY A 95 -8.16 -7.06 9.56
CA GLY A 95 -9.50 -6.89 8.98
C GLY A 95 -9.53 -5.95 7.78
N PRO A 96 -10.72 -5.80 7.17
CA PRO A 96 -10.94 -4.83 6.11
C PRO A 96 -10.82 -3.41 6.66
N VAL A 97 -10.53 -2.46 5.76
CA VAL A 97 -10.56 -1.03 6.11
C VAL A 97 -12.01 -0.68 6.51
N PRO A 98 -12.25 -0.11 7.70
CA PRO A 98 -13.59 0.34 8.09
C PRO A 98 -14.11 1.40 7.13
N MET A 99 -15.41 1.35 6.80
CA MET A 99 -16.08 2.32 5.91
C MET A 99 -15.76 3.77 6.29
N GLN A 100 -15.69 4.06 7.59
CA GLN A 100 -15.42 5.39 8.12
C GLN A 100 -14.05 5.92 7.71
N LEU A 101 -13.06 5.04 7.49
CA LEU A 101 -11.72 5.39 7.00
C LEU A 101 -11.66 5.38 5.46
N GLU A 102 -12.51 4.56 4.83
CA GLU A 102 -12.58 4.42 3.38
C GLU A 102 -13.07 5.72 2.72
N ILE A 103 -14.11 6.34 3.29
CA ILE A 103 -14.74 7.55 2.76
C ILE A 103 -13.92 8.83 2.98
N LEU A 104 -12.84 8.78 3.77
CA LEU A 104 -12.07 9.97 4.11
C LEU A 104 -11.30 10.50 2.90
N GLU A 105 -11.44 11.78 2.62
CA GLU A 105 -10.60 12.50 1.67
C GLU A 105 -9.15 12.58 2.17
N LEU A 106 -8.19 12.87 1.28
CA LEU A 106 -6.77 12.94 1.67
C LEU A 106 -6.58 13.81 2.91
N ALA A 107 -7.15 15.02 2.92
CA ALA A 107 -7.05 15.96 4.04
C ALA A 107 -7.56 15.36 5.37
N GLU A 108 -8.67 14.64 5.32
CA GLU A 108 -9.26 14.00 6.50
C GLU A 108 -8.41 12.81 6.98
N ARG A 109 -7.86 12.01 6.05
CA ARG A 109 -6.88 10.96 6.37
C ARG A 109 -5.65 11.53 7.06
N LEU A 110 -5.21 12.75 6.71
CA LEU A 110 -4.08 13.41 7.39
C LEU A 110 -4.39 13.76 8.84
N LEU A 111 -5.62 14.17 9.13
CA LEU A 111 -6.04 14.58 10.48
C LEU A 111 -6.07 13.39 11.45
N VAL A 112 -6.33 12.18 10.94
CA VAL A 112 -6.39 10.94 11.75
C VAL A 112 -5.15 10.07 11.61
N ALA A 113 -4.15 10.49 10.83
CA ALA A 113 -2.92 9.73 10.62
C ALA A 113 -2.09 9.69 11.92
N LEU A 114 -1.63 8.48 12.29
CA LEU A 114 -0.71 8.26 13.41
C LEU A 114 0.64 8.97 13.25
N TYR A 115 1.05 9.22 12.01
CA TYR A 115 2.30 9.89 11.68
C TYR A 115 1.97 11.18 10.95
N PHE A 116 2.61 12.29 11.34
CA PHE A 116 2.43 13.59 10.70
C PHE A 116 3.32 13.70 9.45
N PRO A 117 2.77 13.56 8.25
CA PRO A 117 3.45 13.88 6.99
C PRO A 117 3.79 15.37 6.91
N SER A 118 5.07 15.69 6.65
CA SER A 118 5.55 17.06 6.71
C SER A 118 5.16 17.92 5.51
N VAL A 119 4.90 17.36 4.32
CA VAL A 119 4.49 18.08 3.10
C VAL A 119 3.69 17.16 2.16
N TYR A 120 2.62 17.70 1.55
CA TYR A 120 1.92 17.08 0.41
C TYR A 120 1.97 17.99 -0.81
N VAL A 121 2.29 17.41 -1.97
CA VAL A 121 2.20 18.10 -3.26
C VAL A 121 1.09 17.47 -4.08
N VAL A 122 -0.04 18.17 -4.18
CA VAL A 122 -1.20 17.73 -4.94
C VAL A 122 -1.21 18.43 -6.29
N LYS A 123 -1.28 17.66 -7.37
CA LYS A 123 -1.47 18.20 -8.72
C LYS A 123 -2.96 18.33 -9.00
N LEU A 124 -3.46 19.56 -9.10
CA LEU A 124 -4.85 19.83 -9.46
C LEU A 124 -5.01 19.79 -10.99
N PHE A 125 -6.01 19.05 -11.47
CA PHE A 125 -6.40 19.07 -12.88
C PHE A 125 -7.51 20.10 -13.10
N PRO A 126 -7.48 20.86 -14.20
CA PRO A 126 -8.55 21.82 -14.50
C PRO A 126 -9.86 21.07 -14.73
N LYS A 127 -10.95 21.60 -14.16
CA LYS A 127 -12.32 21.10 -14.35
C LYS A 127 -12.61 21.09 -15.86
N SER A 128 -12.92 19.92 -16.44
CA SER A 128 -13.11 19.80 -17.89
C SER A 128 -14.20 20.76 -18.37
N ARG A 129 -13.90 21.52 -19.42
CA ARG A 129 -14.87 22.44 -20.03
C ARG A 129 -15.81 21.59 -20.88
N ARG A 130 -17.00 21.30 -20.33
CA ARG A 130 -18.24 20.87 -21.02
C ARG A 130 -18.03 19.87 -22.17
N GLY A 131 -18.15 18.56 -21.89
CA GLY A 131 -18.48 17.56 -22.93
C GLY A 131 -17.57 16.33 -23.05
N SER A 132 -16.54 16.16 -22.23
CA SER A 132 -15.81 14.89 -22.16
C SER A 132 -16.45 14.02 -21.07
N LYS A 133 -17.09 12.91 -21.47
CA LYS A 133 -17.60 11.89 -20.54
C LYS A 133 -16.40 11.31 -19.81
N ASN A 134 -16.25 11.72 -18.58
CA ASN A 134 -15.25 11.24 -17.66
C ASN A 134 -16.05 10.64 -16.51
N ASP A 135 -15.80 9.36 -16.24
CA ASP A 135 -16.65 8.50 -15.40
C ASP A 135 -16.72 9.04 -13.97
N ASN A 136 -17.94 9.27 -13.46
CA ASN A 136 -18.18 10.26 -12.41
C ASN A 136 -17.95 9.79 -10.96
N ASP A 137 -17.62 8.52 -10.73
CA ASP A 137 -17.49 7.97 -9.37
C ASP A 137 -16.08 8.09 -8.76
N GLU A 138 -15.08 8.55 -9.53
CA GLU A 138 -13.69 8.68 -9.05
C GLU A 138 -13.25 10.14 -8.73
N PHE A 139 -14.13 11.14 -8.84
CA PHE A 139 -13.69 12.55 -8.88
C PHE A 139 -13.27 13.17 -7.54
N TYR A 140 -13.69 12.65 -6.39
CA TYR A 140 -13.15 13.06 -5.08
C TYR A 140 -11.88 12.29 -4.69
N SER A 141 -11.58 11.18 -5.38
CA SER A 141 -10.29 10.47 -5.33
C SER A 141 -9.21 11.10 -6.24
N GLY A 142 -9.57 12.14 -7.00
CA GLY A 142 -8.81 12.74 -8.10
C GLY A 142 -7.55 13.54 -7.74
N MET A 143 -6.98 13.36 -6.55
CA MET A 143 -5.64 13.86 -6.20
C MET A 143 -4.56 12.84 -6.59
N ARG A 144 -4.32 12.61 -7.89
CA ARG A 144 -3.15 11.82 -8.36
C ARG A 144 -1.95 12.73 -8.61
N GLY A 145 -1.02 12.77 -7.65
CA GLY A 145 0.32 13.35 -7.80
C GLY A 145 1.40 12.37 -7.35
N ASN A 146 2.54 12.32 -8.05
CA ASN A 146 3.71 11.58 -7.59
C ASN A 146 4.21 12.18 -6.26
N VAL A 147 4.36 11.33 -5.24
CA VAL A 147 4.86 11.74 -3.92
C VAL A 147 6.38 11.79 -3.98
N SER A 148 6.94 13.00 -4.06
CA SER A 148 8.38 13.25 -3.88
C SER A 148 8.60 13.88 -2.52
N THR A 149 9.31 13.19 -1.63
CA THR A 149 9.65 13.67 -0.29
C THR A 149 10.99 14.42 -0.31
N TYR A 150 11.03 15.60 0.30
CA TYR A 150 12.26 16.36 0.53
C TYR A 150 12.32 16.79 2.00
N ARG A 151 13.52 16.83 2.57
CA ARG A 151 13.73 17.27 3.96
C ARG A 151 13.67 18.80 4.02
N LEU A 152 12.71 19.35 4.78
CA LEU A 152 12.64 20.79 5.04
C LEU A 152 13.63 21.19 6.15
N ASP A 153 14.26 22.35 5.96
CA ASP A 153 15.11 22.98 6.97
C ASP A 153 14.26 23.66 8.04
N GLN A 154 14.08 22.99 9.16
CA GLN A 154 13.28 23.50 10.27
C GLN A 154 13.88 24.76 10.89
N ALA A 155 15.18 25.00 10.75
CA ALA A 155 15.80 26.23 11.25
C ALA A 155 15.32 27.44 10.44
N ALA A 156 15.22 27.30 9.11
CA ALA A 156 14.70 28.36 8.24
C ALA A 156 13.23 28.68 8.54
N ILE A 157 12.40 27.65 8.77
CA ILE A 157 10.97 27.83 9.10
C ILE A 157 10.80 28.49 10.47
N ALA A 158 11.55 28.06 11.48
CA ALA A 158 11.53 28.66 12.81
C ALA A 158 11.92 30.14 12.76
N ASN A 159 12.92 30.50 11.95
CA ASN A 159 13.33 31.89 11.74
C ASN A 159 12.22 32.73 11.08
N LEU A 160 11.49 32.17 10.13
CA LEU A 160 10.39 32.85 9.44
C LEU A 160 9.17 33.05 10.36
N VAL A 161 8.80 32.04 11.15
CA VAL A 161 7.71 32.12 12.14
C VAL A 161 8.05 33.09 13.28
N SER A 162 9.33 33.15 13.68
CA SER A 162 9.81 34.08 14.71
C SER A 162 9.94 35.53 14.22
N GLY A 163 9.57 35.82 12.97
CA GLY A 163 9.62 37.17 12.40
C GLY A 163 11.03 37.70 12.12
N LYS A 164 12.06 36.84 12.18
CA LYS A 164 13.46 37.22 11.93
C LYS A 164 13.83 37.23 10.44
N ALA A 165 12.94 36.75 9.58
CA ALA A 165 13.13 36.74 8.13
C ALA A 165 11.80 36.97 7.41
N LEU A 166 11.43 38.24 7.28
CA LEU A 166 10.66 38.77 6.15
C LEU A 166 11.52 39.90 5.55
N PRO A 167 11.51 40.15 4.22
CA PRO A 167 12.20 41.29 3.64
C PRO A 167 11.71 42.62 4.22
#